data_AF-A0A1D8BK38-F1
#
_entry.id   AF-A0A1D8BK38-F1
#
_cell.length_a   1.000
_cell.length_b   1.000
_cell.length_c   1.000
_cell.angle_alpha   90.00
_cell.angle_beta   90.00
_cell.angle_gamma   90.00
#
_symmetry.space_group_name_H-M   'P 1'
#
loop_
_entity.id
_entity.type
_entity.pdbx_description
1 polymer ?
#
loop_
_entity_poly.entity_id
_entity_poly.type
_entity_poly.pdbx_seq_one_letter_code
_entity_poly.pdbx_strand_id
1 'polypeptide(L)'
;IPRWDLSKFTRVSKNIGSSMKSVGEVMAIGRKFEEAFQKALRMVDENVSGFDPNIQLLNEDELSEPTDRRMFVVAAALRQNYTIERLHQLTKIDPWFLTKMQNIIRHYKLIESCENDISRDILLEAKRIGFSDKQIAMTVGSTELAIRKLRQEFAVTPFVKQIDTVAGEWPATTNYLYQTYNATSHDIDFPGGYTIVVGSGVYRIGSSVEFDWCAVGCLRELRKLGRNTIMINYNPETVSTDYDMCDRLYFEEISFEVVMDIYDRENPEGVILSMGGQLPNNIAMDLHRQQARILGTSPESVDGAENRFKFSRMLDRKKILQPRWKELTNLKSAIEFCNDVGYPCLVRPSYVLSGAAMNVAHCDQDLEQYLNEASKVSKEHPVVISKFLQEAKEIDVDAVAADGEILCMAVSEHVENAGVHSGDATLVTPPQDLNAETLDQIKVIARDIAALLDVTGPFNMQLI
;
A
#
# COMPACT_ATOMS: atom_id res chain seq x y z
N ILE A 1 -4.69 -10.63 11.27
CA ILE A 1 -3.63 -9.92 12.04
C ILE A 1 -4.04 -8.46 12.12
N PRO A 2 -4.06 -7.81 13.31
CA PRO A 2 -4.42 -6.41 13.41
C PRO A 2 -3.39 -5.48 12.77
N ARG A 3 -3.83 -4.29 12.34
CA ARG A 3 -3.00 -3.19 11.86
C ARG A 3 -2.90 -2.12 12.93
N TRP A 4 -1.70 -1.59 13.13
CA TRP A 4 -1.42 -0.50 14.05
C TRP A 4 -0.70 0.65 13.33
N ASP A 5 -1.07 1.89 13.67
CA ASP A 5 -0.43 3.11 13.20
C ASP A 5 0.19 3.91 14.37
N LEU A 6 0.70 3.20 15.39
CA LEU A 6 1.22 3.81 16.62
C LEU A 6 2.41 4.75 16.37
N SER A 7 3.13 4.60 15.25
CA SER A 7 4.20 5.52 14.83
C SER A 7 3.71 6.95 14.57
N LYS A 8 2.42 7.15 14.28
CA LYS A 8 1.82 8.49 14.12
C LYS A 8 1.62 9.22 15.44
N PHE A 9 1.72 8.52 16.58
CA PHE A 9 1.41 9.05 17.91
C PHE A 9 2.63 9.03 18.83
N THR A 10 3.40 10.12 18.82
CA THR A 10 4.68 10.23 19.57
C THR A 10 4.56 10.06 21.09
N ARG A 11 3.39 10.41 21.66
CA ARG A 11 3.13 10.36 23.11
C ARG A 11 2.38 9.10 23.56
N VAL A 12 2.11 8.17 22.65
CA VAL A 12 1.36 6.94 22.95
C VAL A 12 2.31 5.77 23.11
N SER A 13 2.12 5.00 24.19
CA SER A 13 2.87 3.76 24.39
C SER A 13 2.57 2.75 23.27
N LYS A 14 3.64 2.15 22.74
CA LYS A 14 3.57 1.10 21.71
C LYS A 14 3.18 -0.27 22.28
N ASN A 15 3.14 -0.42 23.60
CA ASN A 15 2.77 -1.68 24.24
C ASN A 15 1.30 -2.02 23.94
N ILE A 16 1.03 -3.28 23.63
CA ILE A 16 -0.31 -3.80 23.43
C ILE A 16 -0.79 -4.50 24.70
N GLY A 17 -2.10 -4.42 24.96
CA GLY A 17 -2.70 -4.97 26.18
C GLY A 17 -4.18 -5.24 25.97
N SER A 18 -4.97 -5.20 27.04
CA SER A 18 -6.41 -5.48 27.00
C SER A 18 -7.24 -4.41 26.28
N SER A 19 -6.75 -3.16 26.21
CA SER A 19 -7.41 -2.08 25.48
C SER A 19 -6.92 -2.05 24.04
N MET A 20 -7.87 -2.12 23.10
CA MET A 20 -7.58 -2.15 21.67
C MET A 20 -6.97 -0.83 21.19
N LYS A 21 -5.90 -0.93 20.41
CA LYS A 21 -5.21 0.20 19.75
C LYS A 21 -5.05 0.01 18.25
N SER A 22 -5.51 -1.11 17.70
CA SER A 22 -5.47 -1.38 16.27
C SER A 22 -6.50 -0.51 15.54
N VAL A 23 -6.17 -0.15 14.30
CA VAL A 23 -6.98 0.73 13.43
C VAL A 23 -7.65 -0.02 12.29
N GLY A 24 -7.37 -1.32 12.16
CA GLY A 24 -7.95 -2.23 11.18
C GLY A 24 -7.35 -3.62 11.35
N GLU A 25 -7.69 -4.52 10.45
CA GLU A 25 -7.14 -5.88 10.44
C GLU A 25 -7.08 -6.48 9.04
N VAL A 26 -6.30 -7.55 8.93
CA VAL A 26 -6.20 -8.37 7.71
C VAL A 26 -6.53 -9.80 8.00
N MET A 27 -7.06 -10.49 7.00
CA MET A 27 -7.21 -11.93 6.99
C MET A 27 -6.39 -12.51 5.84
N ALA A 28 -5.83 -13.70 6.03
CA ALA A 28 -5.15 -14.41 4.97
C ALA A 28 -5.49 -15.89 5.04
N ILE A 29 -5.56 -16.52 3.89
CA ILE A 29 -5.94 -17.92 3.76
C ILE A 29 -4.78 -18.68 3.13
N GLY A 30 -4.47 -19.83 3.70
CA GLY A 30 -3.44 -20.75 3.27
C GLY A 30 -3.73 -22.14 3.79
N ARG A 31 -3.19 -23.17 3.15
CA ARG A 31 -3.40 -24.58 3.57
C ARG A 31 -2.38 -25.04 4.61
N LYS A 32 -1.39 -24.21 4.92
CA LYS A 32 -0.46 -24.34 6.04
C LYS A 32 -0.50 -23.06 6.88
N PHE A 33 -0.20 -23.18 8.17
CA PHE A 33 -0.08 -22.02 9.05
C PHE A 33 0.99 -21.05 8.54
N GLU A 34 2.16 -21.56 8.16
CA GLU A 34 3.27 -20.74 7.67
C GLU A 34 2.86 -19.91 6.44
N GLU A 35 2.12 -20.52 5.52
CA GLU A 35 1.59 -19.87 4.31
C GLU A 35 0.63 -18.72 4.65
N ALA A 36 -0.39 -19.02 5.45
CA ALA A 36 -1.38 -18.01 5.87
C ALA A 36 -0.72 -16.89 6.69
N PHE A 37 0.20 -17.24 7.58
CA PHE A 37 0.88 -16.29 8.46
C PHE A 37 1.77 -15.31 7.69
N GLN A 38 2.57 -15.79 6.74
CA GLN A 38 3.43 -14.91 5.94
C GLN A 38 2.62 -13.99 5.01
N LYS A 39 1.55 -14.50 4.39
CA LYS A 39 0.61 -13.67 3.61
C LYS A 39 -0.01 -12.57 4.48
N ALA A 40 -0.51 -12.93 5.66
CA ALA A 40 -1.10 -11.95 6.58
C ALA A 40 -0.08 -10.87 7.00
N LEU A 41 1.18 -11.22 7.25
CA LEU A 41 2.20 -10.21 7.60
C LEU A 41 2.44 -9.20 6.49
N ARG A 42 2.48 -9.64 5.22
CA ARG A 42 2.61 -8.73 4.07
C ARG A 42 1.38 -7.86 3.86
N MET A 43 0.19 -8.41 4.10
CA MET A 43 -1.07 -7.70 4.01
C MET A 43 -1.19 -6.55 5.03
N VAL A 44 -0.55 -6.65 6.21
CA VAL A 44 -0.59 -5.62 7.27
C VAL A 44 0.23 -4.38 6.92
N ASP A 45 1.35 -4.53 6.21
CA ASP A 45 2.27 -3.43 5.93
C ASP A 45 3.04 -3.74 4.64
N GLU A 46 2.89 -2.89 3.62
CA GLU A 46 3.52 -3.07 2.30
C GLU A 46 5.05 -3.08 2.32
N ASN A 47 5.64 -2.56 3.42
CA ASN A 47 7.08 -2.58 3.64
C ASN A 47 7.58 -3.90 4.23
N VAL A 48 6.67 -4.78 4.67
CA VAL A 48 6.97 -6.09 5.23
C VAL A 48 6.85 -7.14 4.12
N SER A 49 7.88 -7.97 3.96
CA SER A 49 7.95 -9.03 2.95
C SER A 49 7.53 -10.41 3.46
N GLY A 50 7.29 -10.55 4.76
CA GLY A 50 6.95 -11.79 5.44
C GLY A 50 7.43 -11.80 6.89
N PHE A 51 7.68 -12.99 7.43
CA PHE A 51 8.25 -13.14 8.77
C PHE A 51 9.77 -12.95 8.75
N ASP A 52 10.21 -11.70 8.63
CA ASP A 52 11.61 -11.33 8.41
C ASP A 52 12.38 -11.10 9.73
N PRO A 53 13.49 -11.82 9.97
CA PRO A 53 14.31 -11.68 11.18
C PRO A 53 15.19 -10.42 11.22
N ASN A 54 15.29 -9.65 10.14
CA ASN A 54 16.19 -8.50 10.02
C ASN A 54 15.49 -7.15 10.25
N ILE A 55 14.16 -7.13 10.36
CA ILE A 55 13.37 -5.89 10.57
C ILE A 55 13.57 -5.31 11.97
N GLN A 56 13.70 -6.16 12.99
CA GLN A 56 13.92 -5.74 14.37
C GLN A 56 15.14 -6.43 14.95
N LEU A 57 15.82 -5.74 15.87
CA LEU A 57 16.85 -6.36 16.69
C LEU A 57 16.20 -7.19 17.80
N LEU A 58 16.95 -8.17 18.31
CA LEU A 58 16.52 -8.92 19.48
C LEU A 58 16.38 -7.98 20.68
N ASN A 59 15.21 -8.02 21.31
CA ASN A 59 14.90 -7.30 22.54
C ASN A 59 14.01 -8.19 23.44
N GLU A 60 14.56 -8.71 24.54
CA GLU A 60 13.80 -9.59 25.45
C GLU A 60 12.66 -8.87 26.18
N ASP A 61 12.77 -7.55 26.36
CA ASP A 61 11.71 -6.76 26.97
C ASP A 61 10.48 -6.77 26.06
N GLU A 62 10.64 -6.57 24.74
CA GLU A 62 9.53 -6.64 23.77
C GLU A 62 8.99 -8.06 23.56
N LEU A 63 9.80 -9.09 23.83
CA LEU A 63 9.30 -10.46 23.86
C LEU A 63 8.36 -10.68 25.04
N SER A 64 8.62 -10.06 26.20
CA SER A 64 7.82 -10.23 27.42
C SER A 64 6.65 -9.24 27.50
N GLU A 65 6.90 -8.00 27.09
CA GLU A 65 5.96 -6.89 26.99
C GLU A 65 5.60 -6.64 25.53
N PRO A 66 4.47 -7.17 25.04
CA PRO A 66 4.19 -7.19 23.62
C PRO A 66 4.02 -5.77 23.04
N THR A 67 4.58 -5.57 21.85
CA THR A 67 4.41 -4.36 21.00
C THR A 67 3.78 -4.74 19.66
N ASP A 68 3.42 -3.74 18.85
CA ASP A 68 2.96 -3.93 17.46
C ASP A 68 4.02 -4.60 16.55
N ARG A 69 5.29 -4.57 16.97
CA ARG A 69 6.42 -5.15 16.22
C ARG A 69 6.96 -6.46 16.82
N ARG A 70 6.34 -6.99 17.89
CA ARG A 70 6.79 -8.20 18.61
C ARG A 70 7.08 -9.40 17.70
N MET A 71 6.28 -9.61 16.65
CA MET A 71 6.48 -10.76 15.75
C MET A 71 7.88 -10.73 15.09
N PHE A 72 8.40 -9.56 14.73
CA PHE A 72 9.73 -9.44 14.13
C PHE A 72 10.84 -9.63 15.17
N VAL A 73 10.60 -9.27 16.43
CA VAL A 73 11.51 -9.58 17.55
C VAL A 73 11.56 -11.10 17.80
N VAL A 74 10.43 -11.80 17.69
CA VAL A 74 10.38 -13.28 17.74
C VAL A 74 11.17 -13.89 16.57
N ALA A 75 11.04 -13.34 15.36
CA ALA A 75 11.82 -13.78 14.20
C ALA A 75 13.34 -13.63 14.45
N ALA A 76 13.78 -12.48 14.97
CA ALA A 76 15.17 -12.22 15.35
C ALA A 76 15.67 -13.16 16.45
N ALA A 77 14.85 -13.46 17.46
CA ALA A 77 15.20 -14.40 18.53
C ALA A 77 15.38 -15.84 18.00
N LEU A 78 14.47 -16.30 17.14
CA LEU A 78 14.59 -17.60 16.47
C LEU A 78 15.83 -17.67 15.57
N ARG A 79 16.16 -16.57 14.88
CA ARG A 79 17.38 -16.44 14.08
C ARG A 79 18.64 -16.64 14.93
N GLN A 80 18.66 -16.06 16.14
CA GLN A 80 19.70 -16.21 17.16
C GLN A 80 19.62 -17.53 17.95
N ASN A 81 18.85 -18.52 17.47
CA ASN A 81 18.74 -19.87 18.02
C ASN A 81 18.16 -19.93 19.44
N TYR A 82 17.27 -19.00 19.82
CA TYR A 82 16.48 -19.18 21.05
C TYR A 82 15.65 -20.46 20.96
N THR A 83 15.56 -21.19 22.07
CA THR A 83 14.73 -22.40 22.14
C THR A 83 13.25 -22.04 22.19
N ILE A 84 12.41 -22.97 21.74
CA ILE A 84 10.95 -22.79 21.75
C ILE A 84 10.44 -22.62 23.19
N GLU A 85 11.02 -23.36 24.14
CA GLU A 85 10.67 -23.29 25.55
C GLU A 85 10.97 -21.91 26.13
N ARG A 86 12.14 -21.34 25.80
CA ARG A 86 12.51 -19.99 26.24
C ARG A 86 11.57 -18.94 25.64
N LEU A 87 11.28 -19.02 24.34
CA LEU A 87 10.35 -18.10 23.69
C LEU A 87 8.94 -18.22 24.24
N HIS A 88 8.47 -19.42 24.54
CA HIS A 88 7.18 -19.62 25.20
C HIS A 88 7.16 -19.00 26.60
N GLN A 89 8.23 -19.15 27.38
CA GLN A 89 8.31 -18.56 28.72
C GLN A 89 8.23 -17.04 28.69
N LEU A 90 8.92 -16.39 27.75
CA LEU A 90 8.88 -14.94 27.58
C LEU A 90 7.53 -14.49 27.00
N THR A 91 7.09 -15.13 25.91
CA THR A 91 6.00 -14.60 25.10
C THR A 91 4.60 -15.06 25.50
N LYS A 92 4.53 -16.23 26.15
CA LYS A 92 3.33 -17.04 26.37
C LYS A 92 2.62 -17.52 25.08
N ILE A 93 3.23 -17.32 23.91
CA ILE A 93 2.73 -17.88 22.64
C ILE A 93 2.90 -19.40 22.68
N ASP A 94 1.87 -20.13 22.27
CA ASP A 94 1.89 -21.59 22.30
C ASP A 94 3.10 -22.17 21.52
N PRO A 95 3.80 -23.19 22.06
CA PRO A 95 4.94 -23.83 21.41
C PRO A 95 4.67 -24.32 19.98
N TRP A 96 3.42 -24.67 19.65
CA TRP A 96 3.03 -25.08 18.31
C TRP A 96 3.28 -23.95 17.29
N PHE A 97 2.79 -22.74 17.56
CA PHE A 97 2.98 -21.58 16.68
C PHE A 97 4.46 -21.21 16.55
N LEU A 98 5.18 -21.21 17.68
CA LEU A 98 6.62 -20.90 17.69
C LEU A 98 7.43 -21.91 16.88
N THR A 99 7.04 -23.19 16.91
CA THR A 99 7.67 -24.24 16.11
C THR A 99 7.42 -24.01 14.61
N LYS A 100 6.20 -23.60 14.23
CA LYS A 100 5.90 -23.23 12.83
C LYS A 100 6.68 -22.00 12.37
N MET A 101 6.78 -20.98 13.22
CA MET A 101 7.64 -19.81 12.96
C MET A 101 9.11 -20.19 12.81
N GLN A 102 9.60 -21.14 13.61
CA GLN A 102 10.95 -21.66 13.49
C GLN A 102 11.20 -22.36 12.14
N ASN A 103 10.20 -23.04 11.57
CA ASN A 103 10.32 -23.63 10.23
C ASN A 103 10.60 -22.55 9.17
N ILE A 104 9.92 -21.41 9.24
CA ILE A 104 10.14 -20.27 8.33
C ILE A 104 11.59 -19.80 8.43
N ILE A 105 12.10 -19.60 9.66
CA ILE A 105 13.48 -19.14 9.89
C ILE A 105 14.53 -20.16 9.43
N ARG A 106 14.25 -21.46 9.58
CA ARG A 106 15.12 -22.53 9.03
C ARG A 106 15.17 -22.47 7.51
N HIS A 107 14.02 -22.25 6.85
CA HIS A 107 13.97 -22.13 5.39
C HIS A 107 14.65 -20.85 4.90
N TYR A 108 14.54 -19.75 5.66
CA TYR A 108 15.29 -18.52 5.40
C TYR A 108 16.80 -18.79 5.36
N LYS A 109 17.34 -19.50 6.37
CA LYS A 109 18.75 -19.95 6.40
C LYS A 109 19.14 -20.83 5.21
N LEU A 110 18.22 -21.69 4.76
CA LEU A 110 18.44 -22.55 3.60
C LEU A 110 18.55 -21.71 2.32
N ILE A 111 17.64 -20.77 2.08
CA ILE A 111 17.66 -19.90 0.90
C ILE A 111 18.94 -19.05 0.88
N GLU A 112 19.36 -18.48 2.01
CA GLU A 112 20.63 -17.73 2.12
C GLU A 112 21.84 -18.56 1.69
N SER A 113 21.84 -19.86 2.00
CA SER A 113 22.93 -20.77 1.61
C SER A 113 22.95 -21.12 0.12
N CYS A 114 21.88 -20.83 -0.62
CA CYS A 114 21.77 -21.13 -2.05
C CYS A 114 22.41 -20.06 -2.95
N GLU A 115 22.78 -18.89 -2.40
CA GLU A 115 23.16 -17.71 -3.21
C GLU A 115 22.19 -17.54 -4.41
N ASN A 116 22.68 -17.47 -5.65
CA ASN A 116 21.84 -17.28 -6.84
C ASN A 116 21.31 -18.57 -7.49
N ASP A 117 21.65 -19.76 -6.97
CA ASP A 117 21.29 -21.05 -7.59
C ASP A 117 20.20 -21.78 -6.78
N ILE A 118 19.01 -21.17 -6.73
CA ILE A 118 17.87 -21.76 -6.03
C ILE A 118 17.27 -22.88 -6.88
N SER A 119 17.34 -24.12 -6.38
CA SER A 119 16.71 -25.25 -7.06
C SER A 119 15.18 -25.16 -7.05
N ARG A 120 14.52 -25.82 -8.02
CA ARG A 120 13.06 -25.91 -8.11
C ARG A 120 12.40 -26.37 -6.82
N ASP A 121 12.97 -27.38 -6.14
CA ASP A 121 12.36 -27.96 -4.94
C ASP A 121 12.46 -27.02 -3.74
N ILE A 122 13.59 -26.31 -3.59
CA ILE A 122 13.76 -25.29 -2.54
C ILE A 122 12.80 -24.12 -2.79
N LEU A 123 12.68 -23.69 -4.04
CA LEU A 123 11.76 -22.62 -4.44
C LEU A 123 10.31 -23.04 -4.15
N LEU A 124 9.88 -24.23 -4.60
CA LEU A 124 8.53 -24.73 -4.37
C LEU A 124 8.20 -24.85 -2.87
N GLU A 125 9.12 -25.36 -2.05
CA GLU A 125 8.88 -25.45 -0.61
C GLU A 125 8.83 -24.06 0.05
N ALA A 126 9.65 -23.11 -0.41
CA ALA A 126 9.56 -21.71 0.04
C ALA A 126 8.17 -21.13 -0.23
N LYS A 127 7.65 -21.32 -1.46
CA LYS A 127 6.31 -20.86 -1.83
C LYS A 127 5.22 -21.57 -1.02
N ARG A 128 5.35 -22.87 -0.75
CA ARG A 128 4.40 -23.65 0.07
C ARG A 128 4.32 -23.21 1.52
N ILE A 129 5.36 -22.60 2.06
CA ILE A 129 5.34 -22.01 3.40
C ILE A 129 5.13 -20.48 3.36
N GLY A 130 4.80 -19.92 2.19
CA GLY A 130 4.32 -18.54 2.04
C GLY A 130 5.38 -17.47 1.78
N PHE A 131 6.61 -17.83 1.39
CA PHE A 131 7.61 -16.82 0.98
C PHE A 131 7.14 -16.07 -0.27
N SER A 132 7.23 -14.74 -0.25
CA SER A 132 7.05 -13.92 -1.45
C SER A 132 8.29 -13.96 -2.34
N ASP A 133 8.11 -13.67 -3.62
CA ASP A 133 9.19 -13.52 -4.60
C ASP A 133 10.12 -12.37 -4.16
N LYS A 134 9.56 -11.29 -3.59
CA LYS A 134 10.31 -10.18 -2.99
C LYS A 134 11.16 -10.62 -1.80
N GLN A 135 10.62 -11.43 -0.89
CA GLN A 135 11.36 -11.95 0.27
C GLN A 135 12.52 -12.84 -0.19
N ILE A 136 12.27 -13.76 -1.11
CA ILE A 136 13.31 -14.63 -1.67
C ILE A 136 14.39 -13.80 -2.36
N ALA A 137 13.98 -12.83 -3.19
CA ALA A 137 14.89 -11.96 -3.92
C ALA A 137 15.84 -11.20 -2.99
N MET A 138 15.33 -10.62 -1.91
CA MET A 138 16.17 -9.94 -0.91
C MET A 138 17.14 -10.90 -0.22
N THR A 139 16.72 -12.12 0.07
CA THR A 139 17.57 -13.13 0.72
C THR A 139 18.76 -13.56 -0.14
N VAL A 140 18.59 -13.62 -1.47
CA VAL A 140 19.65 -14.05 -2.40
C VAL A 140 20.36 -12.90 -3.13
N GLY A 141 19.97 -11.64 -2.88
CA GLY A 141 20.54 -10.48 -3.58
C GLY A 141 20.10 -10.37 -5.05
N SER A 142 18.88 -10.78 -5.36
CA SER A 142 18.26 -10.72 -6.69
C SER A 142 17.11 -9.69 -6.72
N THR A 143 16.35 -9.67 -7.82
CA THR A 143 15.15 -8.82 -7.96
C THR A 143 13.88 -9.68 -7.92
N GLU A 144 12.77 -9.10 -7.45
CA GLU A 144 11.46 -9.76 -7.40
C GLU A 144 11.07 -10.34 -8.77
N LEU A 145 11.30 -9.58 -9.85
CA LEU A 145 11.00 -10.01 -11.21
C LEU A 145 11.87 -11.20 -11.66
N ALA A 146 13.14 -11.27 -11.25
CA ALA A 146 14.00 -12.40 -11.57
C ALA A 146 13.53 -13.69 -10.89
N ILE A 147 13.12 -13.60 -9.62
CA ILE A 147 12.55 -14.75 -8.89
C ILE A 147 11.22 -15.18 -9.52
N ARG A 148 10.35 -14.24 -9.91
CA ARG A 148 9.11 -14.54 -10.64
C ARG A 148 9.38 -15.31 -11.94
N LYS A 149 10.35 -14.86 -12.74
CA LYS A 149 10.72 -15.55 -14.00
C LYS A 149 11.25 -16.96 -13.75
N LEU A 150 12.16 -17.12 -12.79
CA LEU A 150 12.68 -18.42 -12.39
C LEU A 150 11.54 -19.37 -11.95
N ARG A 151 10.59 -18.83 -11.20
CA ARG A 151 9.39 -19.54 -10.75
C ARG A 151 8.52 -20.01 -11.92
N GLN A 152 8.34 -19.17 -12.94
CA GLN A 152 7.63 -19.53 -14.18
C GLN A 152 8.39 -20.60 -14.98
N GLU A 153 9.71 -20.48 -15.13
CA GLU A 153 10.57 -21.46 -15.81
C GLU A 153 10.50 -22.85 -15.17
N PHE A 154 10.43 -22.89 -13.83
CA PHE A 154 10.26 -24.13 -13.08
C PHE A 154 8.81 -24.62 -12.96
N ALA A 155 7.85 -23.92 -13.56
CA ALA A 155 6.42 -24.19 -13.44
C ALA A 155 5.95 -24.29 -11.98
N VAL A 156 6.49 -23.42 -11.12
CA VAL A 156 6.11 -23.28 -9.70
C VAL A 156 5.06 -22.17 -9.61
N THR A 157 3.82 -22.45 -9.99
CA THR A 157 2.73 -21.45 -9.93
C THR A 157 1.70 -21.83 -8.89
N PRO A 158 0.98 -20.87 -8.26
CA PRO A 158 -0.06 -21.19 -7.31
C PRO A 158 -1.28 -21.79 -8.02
N PHE A 159 -2.10 -22.51 -7.25
CA PHE A 159 -3.41 -22.97 -7.67
C PHE A 159 -4.50 -22.15 -6.99
N VAL A 160 -5.65 -22.03 -7.67
CA VAL A 160 -6.83 -21.30 -7.19
C VAL A 160 -7.78 -22.30 -6.54
N LYS A 161 -8.15 -22.04 -5.29
CA LYS A 161 -9.01 -22.89 -4.47
C LYS A 161 -10.24 -22.13 -3.99
N GLN A 162 -11.36 -22.84 -3.89
CA GLN A 162 -12.63 -22.28 -3.41
C GLN A 162 -12.78 -22.43 -1.89
N ILE A 163 -13.53 -21.51 -1.29
CA ILE A 163 -13.98 -21.57 0.10
C ILE A 163 -15.43 -22.04 0.08
N ASP A 164 -15.68 -23.25 0.57
CA ASP A 164 -16.94 -23.99 0.36
C ASP A 164 -17.73 -24.27 1.64
N THR A 165 -17.18 -23.92 2.81
CA THR A 165 -17.71 -24.21 4.17
C THR A 165 -17.77 -25.68 4.58
N VAL A 166 -17.55 -26.62 3.65
CA VAL A 166 -17.76 -28.08 3.83
C VAL A 166 -16.53 -28.93 3.50
N ALA A 167 -15.37 -28.31 3.29
CA ALA A 167 -14.09 -28.98 3.04
C ALA A 167 -14.13 -29.97 1.86
N GLY A 168 -14.84 -29.62 0.79
CA GLY A 168 -14.96 -30.41 -0.43
C GLY A 168 -15.98 -31.54 -0.37
N GLU A 169 -16.80 -31.64 0.68
CA GLU A 169 -17.87 -32.65 0.76
C GLU A 169 -18.91 -32.45 -0.34
N TRP A 170 -19.22 -31.18 -0.67
CA TRP A 170 -20.15 -30.80 -1.73
C TRP A 170 -19.49 -29.83 -2.71
N PRO A 171 -19.86 -29.86 -4.00
CA PRO A 171 -19.39 -28.88 -4.96
C PRO A 171 -19.71 -27.45 -4.51
N ALA A 172 -18.69 -26.61 -4.44
CA ALA A 172 -18.83 -25.21 -4.07
C ALA A 172 -19.54 -24.44 -5.19
N THR A 173 -20.65 -23.78 -4.87
CA THR A 173 -21.27 -22.78 -5.73
C THR A 173 -20.78 -21.37 -5.42
N THR A 174 -19.85 -21.23 -4.47
CA THR A 174 -19.29 -19.96 -4.02
C THR A 174 -18.28 -19.44 -5.03
N ASN A 175 -18.22 -18.12 -5.16
CA ASN A 175 -17.25 -17.38 -5.96
C ASN A 175 -16.02 -16.96 -5.14
N TYR A 176 -15.81 -17.56 -3.96
CA TYR A 176 -14.85 -17.12 -2.98
C TYR A 176 -13.55 -17.93 -3.08
N LEU A 177 -12.44 -17.26 -3.40
CA LEU A 177 -11.21 -17.86 -3.90
C LEU A 177 -9.98 -17.42 -3.10
N TYR A 178 -8.99 -18.31 -3.03
CA TYR A 178 -7.64 -17.98 -2.58
C TYR A 178 -6.60 -18.78 -3.38
N GLN A 179 -5.37 -18.30 -3.41
CA GLN A 179 -4.22 -18.93 -4.05
C GLN A 179 -3.37 -19.71 -3.03
N THR A 180 -2.90 -20.89 -3.44
CA THR A 180 -2.00 -21.73 -2.63
C THR A 180 -1.07 -22.58 -3.49
N TYR A 181 0.14 -22.80 -2.99
CA TYR A 181 1.11 -23.74 -3.58
C TYR A 181 0.98 -25.17 -3.02
N ASN A 182 0.11 -25.36 -2.02
CA ASN A 182 -0.16 -26.63 -1.37
C ASN A 182 -1.31 -27.38 -2.06
N ALA A 183 -1.36 -27.37 -3.39
CA ALA A 183 -2.41 -27.97 -4.20
C ALA A 183 -1.83 -28.57 -5.49
N THR A 184 -2.68 -29.29 -6.22
CA THR A 184 -2.32 -30.00 -7.47
C THR A 184 -3.19 -29.63 -8.65
N SER A 185 -4.29 -28.90 -8.44
CA SER A 185 -5.23 -28.45 -9.48
C SER A 185 -5.96 -27.18 -9.04
N HIS A 186 -6.54 -26.46 -9.98
CA HIS A 186 -7.50 -25.39 -9.71
C HIS A 186 -8.89 -25.97 -9.43
N ASP A 187 -9.72 -25.26 -8.67
CA ASP A 187 -11.13 -25.64 -8.44
C ASP A 187 -12.09 -25.00 -9.46
N ILE A 188 -11.60 -24.06 -10.28
CA ILE A 188 -12.39 -23.32 -11.28
C ILE A 188 -11.69 -23.31 -12.64
N ASP A 189 -12.49 -23.03 -13.68
CA ASP A 189 -12.01 -22.75 -15.04
C ASP A 189 -11.70 -21.26 -15.24
N PHE A 190 -10.92 -20.93 -16.28
CA PHE A 190 -10.50 -19.56 -16.60
C PHE A 190 -10.90 -19.18 -18.03
N PRO A 191 -12.18 -18.87 -18.29
CA PRO A 191 -12.66 -18.58 -19.65
C PRO A 191 -12.25 -17.19 -20.17
N GLY A 192 -11.70 -16.31 -19.33
CA GLY A 192 -11.43 -14.90 -19.68
C GLY A 192 -12.70 -14.04 -19.71
N GLY A 193 -12.55 -12.79 -20.16
CA GLY A 193 -13.67 -11.86 -20.30
C GLY A 193 -14.14 -11.21 -18.99
N TYR A 194 -13.32 -11.27 -17.94
CA TYR A 194 -13.57 -10.58 -16.67
C TYR A 194 -12.89 -9.22 -16.63
N THR A 195 -13.39 -8.31 -15.79
CA THR A 195 -12.71 -7.07 -15.41
C THR A 195 -12.25 -7.17 -13.97
N ILE A 196 -10.97 -6.96 -13.70
CA ILE A 196 -10.42 -6.95 -12.33
C ILE A 196 -10.64 -5.57 -11.72
N VAL A 197 -11.15 -5.53 -10.49
CA VAL A 197 -11.16 -4.37 -9.60
C VAL A 197 -10.30 -4.69 -8.39
N VAL A 198 -9.29 -3.86 -8.11
CA VAL A 198 -8.40 -4.04 -6.97
C VAL A 198 -8.87 -3.14 -5.81
N GLY A 199 -9.03 -3.75 -4.63
CA GLY A 199 -9.52 -3.08 -3.44
C GLY A 199 -8.48 -2.25 -2.70
N SER A 200 -8.85 -1.78 -1.51
CA SER A 200 -8.00 -0.92 -0.68
C SER A 200 -7.08 -1.66 0.28
N GLY A 201 -7.29 -2.96 0.48
CA GLY A 201 -6.57 -3.72 1.49
C GLY A 201 -6.92 -3.25 2.90
N VAL A 202 -5.95 -3.28 3.78
CA VAL A 202 -6.16 -2.99 5.21
C VAL A 202 -6.51 -1.53 5.48
N TYR A 203 -7.53 -1.31 6.31
CA TYR A 203 -7.80 0.01 6.84
C TYR A 203 -6.65 0.51 7.72
N ARG A 204 -6.31 1.77 7.52
CA ARG A 204 -5.26 2.50 8.25
C ARG A 204 -5.64 3.97 8.33
N ILE A 205 -4.98 4.75 9.18
CA ILE A 205 -5.27 6.19 9.28
C ILE A 205 -4.90 6.83 7.93
N GLY A 206 -5.87 7.51 7.30
CA GLY A 206 -5.74 8.09 5.97
C GLY A 206 -6.10 7.16 4.80
N SER A 207 -6.59 5.93 5.09
CA SER A 207 -7.17 5.04 4.08
C SER A 207 -8.15 4.08 4.75
N SER A 208 -9.44 4.39 4.65
CA SER A 208 -10.53 3.69 5.32
C SER A 208 -11.62 3.27 4.32
N VAL A 209 -12.87 3.22 4.78
CA VAL A 209 -14.06 2.73 4.07
C VAL A 209 -14.39 3.51 2.79
N GLU A 210 -13.90 4.74 2.64
CA GLU A 210 -14.10 5.55 1.44
C GLU A 210 -13.63 4.84 0.16
N PHE A 211 -12.50 4.15 0.22
CA PHE A 211 -11.98 3.39 -0.92
C PHE A 211 -12.76 2.08 -1.14
N ASP A 212 -13.26 1.45 -0.08
CA ASP A 212 -14.15 0.29 -0.21
C ASP A 212 -15.47 0.70 -0.89
N TRP A 213 -16.01 1.85 -0.52
CA TRP A 213 -17.20 2.42 -1.13
C TRP A 213 -17.01 2.67 -2.64
N CYS A 214 -15.87 3.23 -3.03
CA CYS A 214 -15.51 3.42 -4.45
C CYS A 214 -15.41 2.09 -5.22
N ALA A 215 -14.74 1.09 -4.65
CA ALA A 215 -14.61 -0.23 -5.27
C ALA A 215 -15.96 -0.93 -5.43
N VAL A 216 -16.81 -0.91 -4.39
CA VAL A 216 -18.18 -1.46 -4.44
C VAL A 216 -19.04 -0.72 -5.47
N GLY A 217 -18.94 0.61 -5.53
CA GLY A 217 -19.61 1.42 -6.54
C GLY A 217 -19.21 1.00 -7.96
N CYS A 218 -17.91 0.83 -8.20
CA CYS A 218 -17.37 0.37 -9.48
C CYS A 218 -17.90 -1.03 -9.87
N LEU A 219 -17.86 -1.99 -8.96
CA LEU A 219 -18.39 -3.35 -9.17
C LEU A 219 -19.88 -3.33 -9.56
N ARG A 220 -20.69 -2.50 -8.87
CA ARG A 220 -22.12 -2.37 -9.15
C ARG A 220 -22.39 -1.80 -10.54
N GLU A 221 -21.63 -0.79 -10.96
CA GLU A 221 -21.78 -0.22 -12.31
C GLU A 221 -21.31 -1.19 -13.39
N LEU A 222 -20.20 -1.90 -13.20
CA LEU A 222 -19.76 -2.96 -14.12
C LEU A 222 -20.80 -4.06 -14.28
N ARG A 223 -21.42 -4.50 -13.19
CA ARG A 223 -22.52 -5.48 -13.21
C ARG A 223 -23.74 -4.96 -13.99
N LYS A 224 -24.12 -3.68 -13.81
CA LYS A 224 -25.21 -3.05 -14.60
C LYS A 224 -24.89 -3.00 -16.10
N LEU A 225 -23.61 -2.86 -16.45
CA LEU A 225 -23.12 -2.93 -17.83
C LEU A 225 -22.99 -4.36 -18.38
N GLY A 226 -23.37 -5.38 -17.59
CA GLY A 226 -23.29 -6.79 -17.99
C GLY A 226 -21.87 -7.33 -18.08
N ARG A 227 -20.92 -6.73 -17.35
CA ARG A 227 -19.52 -7.18 -17.28
C ARG A 227 -19.33 -8.14 -16.11
N ASN A 228 -18.60 -9.23 -16.36
CA ASN A 228 -18.16 -10.12 -15.30
C ASN A 228 -16.98 -9.48 -14.56
N THR A 229 -16.97 -9.62 -13.24
CA THR A 229 -16.09 -8.89 -12.32
C THR A 229 -15.26 -9.82 -11.46
N ILE A 230 -13.99 -9.48 -11.28
CA ILE A 230 -13.09 -10.09 -10.29
C ILE A 230 -12.74 -9.02 -9.27
N MET A 231 -12.97 -9.29 -7.98
CA MET A 231 -12.48 -8.45 -6.88
C MET A 231 -11.23 -9.06 -6.26
N ILE A 232 -10.18 -8.26 -6.05
CA ILE A 232 -8.99 -8.66 -5.28
C ILE A 232 -8.91 -7.76 -4.05
N ASN A 233 -9.14 -8.32 -2.86
CA ASN A 233 -9.02 -7.62 -1.58
C ASN A 233 -8.84 -8.62 -0.44
N TYR A 234 -8.41 -8.16 0.74
CA TYR A 234 -8.09 -9.04 1.88
C TYR A 234 -8.53 -8.48 3.24
N ASN A 235 -9.34 -7.43 3.23
CA ASN A 235 -9.86 -6.83 4.46
C ASN A 235 -11.19 -7.47 4.85
N PRO A 236 -11.25 -8.23 5.96
CA PRO A 236 -12.45 -8.99 6.34
C PRO A 236 -13.61 -8.10 6.81
N GLU A 237 -13.38 -6.81 7.07
CA GLU A 237 -14.40 -5.86 7.52
C GLU A 237 -15.18 -5.21 6.36
N THR A 238 -14.78 -5.47 5.11
CA THR A 238 -15.24 -4.72 3.93
C THR A 238 -16.40 -5.38 3.19
N VAL A 239 -17.27 -4.54 2.62
CA VAL A 239 -18.37 -5.02 1.78
C VAL A 239 -17.83 -5.53 0.45
N SER A 240 -16.72 -4.99 -0.07
CA SER A 240 -16.11 -5.52 -1.30
C SER A 240 -15.66 -6.98 -1.19
N THR A 241 -15.39 -7.46 0.03
CA THR A 241 -15.07 -8.88 0.30
C THR A 241 -16.28 -9.74 0.65
N ASP A 242 -17.51 -9.22 0.47
CA ASP A 242 -18.70 -10.06 0.50
C ASP A 242 -18.85 -10.81 -0.83
N TYR A 243 -19.30 -12.06 -0.74
CA TYR A 243 -19.35 -12.97 -1.88
C TYR A 243 -20.42 -12.55 -2.90
N ASP A 244 -21.40 -11.73 -2.54
CA ASP A 244 -22.47 -11.29 -3.45
C ASP A 244 -22.11 -10.04 -4.29
N MET A 245 -20.95 -9.41 -4.04
CA MET A 245 -20.56 -8.15 -4.69
C MET A 245 -19.89 -8.30 -6.06
N CYS A 246 -19.27 -9.45 -6.35
CA CYS A 246 -18.57 -9.71 -7.61
C CYS A 246 -18.83 -11.13 -8.13
N ASP A 247 -18.34 -11.48 -9.31
CA ASP A 247 -18.49 -12.83 -9.88
C ASP A 247 -17.38 -13.79 -9.42
N ARG A 248 -16.23 -13.24 -9.02
CA ARG A 248 -15.09 -13.94 -8.41
C ARG A 248 -14.41 -13.03 -7.39
N LEU A 249 -14.33 -13.47 -6.15
CA LEU A 249 -13.63 -12.78 -5.08
C LEU A 249 -12.34 -13.53 -4.76
N TYR A 250 -11.19 -12.93 -5.06
CA TYR A 250 -9.89 -13.41 -4.57
C TYR A 250 -9.56 -12.74 -3.24
N PHE A 251 -9.60 -13.51 -2.16
CA PHE A 251 -9.16 -13.06 -0.84
C PHE A 251 -7.63 -13.11 -0.73
N GLU A 252 -6.99 -12.18 -1.42
CA GLU A 252 -5.57 -12.24 -1.72
C GLU A 252 -4.85 -10.93 -1.50
N GLU A 253 -3.54 -11.05 -1.32
CA GLU A 253 -2.62 -9.93 -1.13
C GLU A 253 -2.63 -9.01 -2.35
N ILE A 254 -2.66 -7.70 -2.12
CA ILE A 254 -2.51 -6.70 -3.18
C ILE A 254 -1.02 -6.37 -3.31
N SER A 255 -0.32 -7.24 -4.03
CA SER A 255 1.09 -7.04 -4.42
C SER A 255 1.26 -7.35 -5.90
N PHE A 256 2.34 -6.84 -6.49
CA PHE A 256 2.66 -7.09 -7.90
C PHE A 256 2.69 -8.59 -8.20
N GLU A 257 3.35 -9.40 -7.35
CA GLU A 257 3.41 -10.86 -7.51
C GLU A 257 2.02 -11.51 -7.64
N VAL A 258 1.13 -11.23 -6.68
CA VAL A 258 -0.16 -11.92 -6.57
C VAL A 258 -1.15 -11.40 -7.60
N VAL A 259 -1.24 -10.08 -7.78
CA VAL A 259 -2.13 -9.48 -8.79
C VAL A 259 -1.72 -9.92 -10.19
N MET A 260 -0.42 -10.02 -10.49
CA MET A 260 0.06 -10.52 -11.76
C MET A 260 -0.20 -12.03 -11.94
N ASP A 261 -0.04 -12.85 -10.88
CA ASP A 261 -0.41 -14.28 -10.93
C ASP A 261 -1.89 -14.50 -11.24
N ILE A 262 -2.78 -13.65 -10.68
CA ILE A 262 -4.21 -13.67 -10.99
C ILE A 262 -4.46 -13.18 -12.42
N TYR A 263 -3.84 -12.07 -12.84
CA TYR A 263 -3.98 -11.51 -14.18
C TYR A 263 -3.57 -12.51 -15.27
N ASP A 264 -2.39 -13.12 -15.15
CA ASP A 264 -1.86 -14.11 -16.09
C ASP A 264 -2.79 -15.32 -16.22
N ARG A 265 -3.44 -15.70 -15.12
CA ARG A 265 -4.32 -16.88 -15.06
C ARG A 265 -5.72 -16.60 -15.59
N GLU A 266 -6.31 -15.48 -15.18
CA GLU A 266 -7.68 -15.10 -15.51
C GLU A 266 -7.81 -14.50 -16.92
N ASN A 267 -6.72 -13.97 -17.48
CA ASN A 267 -6.70 -13.28 -18.78
C ASN A 267 -7.86 -12.27 -18.91
N PRO A 268 -7.91 -11.26 -18.02
CA PRO A 268 -9.02 -10.31 -17.97
C PRO A 268 -8.99 -9.32 -19.14
N GLU A 269 -10.11 -8.64 -19.38
CA GLU A 269 -10.19 -7.53 -20.33
C GLU A 269 -9.34 -6.32 -19.88
N GLY A 270 -9.12 -6.18 -18.57
CA GLY A 270 -8.27 -5.17 -17.97
C GLY A 270 -8.42 -5.09 -16.44
N VAL A 271 -7.64 -4.20 -15.83
CA VAL A 271 -7.55 -4.00 -14.38
C VAL A 271 -7.86 -2.55 -14.03
N ILE A 272 -8.76 -2.33 -13.08
CA ILE A 272 -9.08 -1.03 -12.49
C ILE A 272 -8.35 -0.93 -11.14
N LEU A 273 -7.43 0.04 -11.04
CA LEU A 273 -6.62 0.30 -9.84
C LEU A 273 -7.07 1.57 -9.09
N SER A 274 -7.71 2.51 -9.77
CA SER A 274 -8.00 3.87 -9.28
C SER A 274 -9.05 3.95 -8.16
N MET A 275 -9.62 2.82 -7.72
CA MET A 275 -10.68 2.77 -6.71
C MET A 275 -10.19 2.34 -5.32
N GLY A 276 -9.01 1.70 -5.24
CA GLY A 276 -8.49 1.13 -3.99
C GLY A 276 -7.41 1.97 -3.29
N GLY A 277 -7.26 3.25 -3.65
CA GLY A 277 -6.30 4.15 -2.99
C GLY A 277 -4.84 3.85 -3.32
N GLN A 278 -3.93 4.04 -2.36
CA GLN A 278 -2.49 4.05 -2.62
C GLN A 278 -1.92 2.67 -2.98
N LEU A 279 -2.42 1.60 -2.36
CA LEU A 279 -1.82 0.27 -2.49
C LEU A 279 -1.90 -0.27 -3.94
N PRO A 280 -3.06 -0.21 -4.63
CA PRO A 280 -3.12 -0.50 -6.07
C PRO A 280 -2.31 0.47 -6.94
N ASN A 281 -2.29 1.77 -6.61
CA ASN A 281 -1.54 2.76 -7.36
C ASN A 281 -0.02 2.48 -7.33
N ASN A 282 0.50 2.01 -6.19
CA ASN A 282 1.92 1.67 -6.01
C ASN A 282 2.39 0.55 -6.96
N ILE A 283 1.51 -0.38 -7.33
CA ILE A 283 1.85 -1.51 -8.23
C ILE A 283 1.49 -1.25 -9.70
N ALA A 284 0.86 -0.11 -10.01
CA ALA A 284 0.35 0.19 -11.35
C ALA A 284 1.46 0.19 -12.42
N MET A 285 2.61 0.82 -12.12
CA MET A 285 3.74 0.88 -13.04
C MET A 285 4.41 -0.48 -13.25
N ASP A 286 4.45 -1.33 -12.23
CA ASP A 286 5.06 -2.66 -12.34
C ASP A 286 4.18 -3.61 -13.16
N LEU A 287 2.87 -3.55 -12.96
CA LEU A 287 1.88 -4.24 -13.82
C LEU A 287 1.98 -3.77 -15.27
N HIS A 288 2.04 -2.45 -15.49
CA HIS A 288 2.17 -1.86 -16.83
C HIS A 288 3.44 -2.31 -17.54
N ARG A 289 4.59 -2.36 -16.85
CA ARG A 289 5.86 -2.85 -17.40
C ARG A 289 5.82 -4.32 -17.80
N GLN A 290 4.93 -5.11 -17.17
CA GLN A 290 4.63 -6.48 -17.58
C GLN A 290 3.46 -6.59 -18.57
N GLN A 291 3.07 -5.49 -19.21
CA GLN A 291 2.04 -5.42 -20.25
C GLN A 291 0.63 -5.78 -19.76
N ALA A 292 0.36 -5.66 -18.45
CA ALA A 292 -1.02 -5.74 -17.95
C ALA A 292 -1.83 -4.54 -18.45
N ARG A 293 -3.05 -4.80 -18.94
CA ARG A 293 -3.94 -3.76 -19.44
C ARG A 293 -4.63 -3.05 -18.28
N ILE A 294 -4.12 -1.88 -17.92
CA ILE A 294 -4.74 -0.99 -16.93
C ILE A 294 -5.85 -0.18 -17.61
N LEU A 295 -7.01 -0.11 -16.98
CA LEU A 295 -8.16 0.67 -17.45
C LEU A 295 -8.23 2.01 -16.71
N GLY A 296 -8.61 3.07 -17.43
CA GLY A 296 -8.67 4.42 -16.91
C GLY A 296 -7.35 5.19 -17.13
N THR A 297 -7.04 6.10 -16.22
CA THR A 297 -5.82 6.93 -16.26
C THR A 297 -4.57 6.05 -16.34
N SER A 298 -3.69 6.37 -17.29
CA SER A 298 -2.51 5.56 -17.54
C SER A 298 -1.57 5.51 -16.31
N PRO A 299 -0.89 4.39 -16.06
CA PRO A 299 0.13 4.30 -15.00
C PRO A 299 1.22 5.37 -15.12
N GLU A 300 1.60 5.75 -16.34
CA GLU A 300 2.56 6.84 -16.56
C GLU A 300 2.01 8.22 -16.15
N SER A 301 0.72 8.46 -16.37
CA SER A 301 0.04 9.68 -15.90
C SER A 301 -0.05 9.71 -14.38
N VAL A 302 -0.38 8.58 -13.74
CA VAL A 302 -0.38 8.47 -12.27
C VAL A 302 1.02 8.76 -11.71
N ASP A 303 2.07 8.14 -12.27
CA ASP A 303 3.46 8.43 -11.89
C ASP A 303 3.86 9.90 -12.19
N GLY A 304 3.29 10.49 -13.24
CA GLY A 304 3.44 11.92 -13.55
C GLY A 304 2.89 12.84 -12.45
N ALA A 305 1.78 12.45 -11.82
CA ALA A 305 1.16 13.19 -10.72
C ALA A 305 1.85 12.93 -9.37
N GLU A 306 2.20 11.67 -9.06
CA GLU A 306 2.86 11.27 -7.81
C GLU A 306 4.32 11.76 -7.74
N ASN A 307 5.02 11.79 -8.87
CA ASN A 307 6.40 12.27 -8.91
C ASN A 307 6.44 13.80 -8.90
N ARG A 308 6.82 14.36 -7.75
CA ARG A 308 6.87 15.81 -7.54
C ARG A 308 7.65 16.60 -8.59
N PHE A 309 8.77 16.06 -9.10
CA PHE A 309 9.54 16.73 -10.16
C PHE A 309 8.80 16.74 -11.49
N LYS A 310 8.16 15.62 -11.85
CA LYS A 310 7.37 15.53 -13.08
C LYS A 310 6.17 16.47 -12.98
N PHE A 311 5.43 16.39 -11.87
CA PHE A 311 4.25 17.22 -11.63
C PHE A 311 4.57 18.72 -11.63
N SER A 312 5.58 19.16 -10.86
CA SER A 312 6.02 20.56 -10.83
C SER A 312 6.37 21.09 -12.21
N ARG A 313 7.10 20.31 -13.02
CA ARG A 313 7.45 20.72 -14.39
C ARG A 313 6.24 20.84 -15.30
N MET A 314 5.21 20.02 -15.08
CA MET A 314 3.94 20.11 -15.82
C MET A 314 3.19 21.39 -15.47
N LEU A 315 3.11 21.73 -14.18
CA LEU A 315 2.51 22.98 -13.72
C LEU A 315 3.24 24.20 -14.28
N ASP A 316 4.58 24.22 -14.25
CA ASP A 316 5.39 25.33 -14.77
C ASP A 316 5.15 25.57 -16.26
N ARG A 317 5.01 24.50 -17.06
CA ARG A 317 4.72 24.59 -18.51
C ARG A 317 3.36 25.25 -18.78
N LYS A 318 2.36 24.98 -17.94
CA LYS A 318 1.03 25.61 -18.01
C LYS A 318 0.93 26.93 -17.25
N LYS A 319 2.01 27.36 -16.58
CA LYS A 319 2.03 28.54 -15.71
C LYS A 319 1.00 28.46 -14.58
N ILE A 320 0.70 27.26 -14.11
CA ILE A 320 -0.09 27.04 -12.90
C ILE A 320 0.82 27.33 -11.71
N LEU A 321 0.32 28.13 -10.77
CA LEU A 321 1.09 28.53 -9.60
C LEU A 321 1.31 27.34 -8.66
N GLN A 322 2.49 27.29 -8.05
CA GLN A 322 2.84 26.33 -7.01
C GLN A 322 3.77 26.99 -5.99
N PRO A 323 3.76 26.59 -4.71
CA PRO A 323 4.70 27.09 -3.72
C PRO A 323 6.14 26.83 -4.15
N ARG A 324 7.04 27.79 -3.90
CA ARG A 324 8.47 27.60 -4.15
C ARG A 324 8.96 26.40 -3.36
N TRP A 325 9.67 25.49 -4.02
CA TRP A 325 10.13 24.26 -3.40
C TRP A 325 11.49 23.80 -3.95
N LYS A 326 12.19 22.97 -3.16
CA LYS A 326 13.44 22.34 -3.58
C LYS A 326 13.66 21.02 -2.86
N GLU A 327 14.26 20.06 -3.56
CA GLU A 327 14.81 18.84 -2.97
C GLU A 327 16.27 19.07 -2.57
N LEU A 328 16.61 18.74 -1.34
CA LEU A 328 17.87 19.13 -0.70
C LEU A 328 18.43 17.96 0.10
N THR A 329 19.73 17.74 -0.01
CA THR A 329 20.45 16.64 0.66
C THR A 329 21.36 17.10 1.79
N ASN A 330 21.53 18.42 1.98
CA ASN A 330 22.42 18.97 2.97
C ASN A 330 21.79 20.16 3.71
N LEU A 331 22.12 20.27 5.00
CA LEU A 331 21.58 21.28 5.91
C LEU A 331 21.88 22.71 5.44
N LYS A 332 23.09 22.97 4.95
CA LYS A 332 23.49 24.31 4.53
C LYS A 332 22.62 24.82 3.38
N SER A 333 22.44 24.03 2.33
CA SER A 333 21.58 24.37 1.20
C SER A 333 20.10 24.46 1.60
N ALA A 334 19.68 23.73 2.64
CA ALA A 334 18.33 23.85 3.19
C ALA A 334 18.10 25.18 3.89
N ILE A 335 19.05 25.61 4.73
CA ILE A 335 19.01 26.93 5.39
C ILE A 335 19.07 28.06 4.35
N GLU A 336 19.95 27.96 3.36
CA GLU A 336 20.04 28.95 2.26
C GLU A 336 18.70 29.06 1.49
N PHE A 337 18.06 27.93 1.20
CA PHE A 337 16.75 27.92 0.54
C PHE A 337 15.66 28.54 1.41
N CYS A 338 15.57 28.16 2.70
CA CYS A 338 14.58 28.71 3.62
C CYS A 338 14.74 30.22 3.82
N ASN A 339 15.99 30.72 3.85
CA ASN A 339 16.26 32.15 3.92
C ASN A 339 15.89 32.91 2.63
N ASP A 340 16.04 32.28 1.45
CA ASP A 340 15.62 32.86 0.16
C ASP A 340 14.08 32.91 0.02
N VAL A 341 13.37 31.85 0.41
CA VAL A 341 11.90 31.80 0.29
C VAL A 341 11.16 32.41 1.49
N GLY A 342 11.86 32.59 2.61
CA GLY A 342 11.34 33.08 3.89
C GLY A 342 10.58 32.02 4.68
N TYR A 343 10.74 32.02 6.00
CA TYR A 343 9.96 31.19 6.93
C TYR A 343 8.48 31.65 7.05
N PRO A 344 7.55 30.76 7.46
CA PRO A 344 7.75 29.33 7.73
C PRO A 344 7.92 28.48 6.46
N CYS A 345 8.54 27.32 6.61
CA CYS A 345 8.78 26.33 5.56
C CYS A 345 8.31 24.93 5.98
N LEU A 346 7.69 24.22 5.06
CA LEU A 346 7.23 22.84 5.25
C LEU A 346 8.36 21.87 4.87
N VAL A 347 8.71 21.00 5.80
CA VAL A 347 9.78 20.00 5.66
C VAL A 347 9.13 18.62 5.52
N ARG A 348 9.39 17.95 4.40
CA ARG A 348 8.86 16.63 4.05
C ARG A 348 10.02 15.65 3.81
N PRO A 349 10.23 14.65 4.65
CA PRO A 349 11.19 13.58 4.37
C PRO A 349 10.72 12.76 3.15
N SER A 350 11.62 12.41 2.23
CA SER A 350 11.24 11.76 0.96
C SER A 350 10.76 10.31 1.09
N TYR A 351 10.87 9.71 2.27
CA TYR A 351 10.56 8.30 2.53
C TYR A 351 9.20 8.07 3.21
N VAL A 352 8.38 9.11 3.43
CA VAL A 352 7.12 8.97 4.18
C VAL A 352 5.91 9.31 3.34
N LEU A 353 5.01 8.33 3.20
CA LEU A 353 3.66 8.49 2.68
C LEU A 353 2.69 8.86 3.82
N SER A 354 1.66 9.64 3.51
CA SER A 354 0.59 10.09 4.44
C SER A 354 0.99 11.09 5.53
N GLY A 355 1.98 11.95 5.25
CA GLY A 355 2.29 13.10 6.11
C GLY A 355 2.93 12.80 7.46
N ALA A 356 3.20 11.53 7.77
CA ALA A 356 3.97 11.18 8.97
C ALA A 356 5.35 11.84 8.90
N ALA A 357 5.76 12.49 10.00
CA ALA A 357 6.98 13.31 10.09
C ALA A 357 7.05 14.56 9.19
N MET A 358 5.91 15.06 8.67
CA MET A 358 5.86 16.42 8.12
C MET A 358 5.93 17.44 9.26
N ASN A 359 6.84 18.41 9.14
CA ASN A 359 7.02 19.46 10.14
C ASN A 359 7.06 20.84 9.49
N VAL A 360 6.57 21.85 10.21
CA VAL A 360 6.68 23.25 9.80
C VAL A 360 7.82 23.89 10.59
N ALA A 361 8.90 24.24 9.91
CA ALA A 361 10.00 25.00 10.49
C ALA A 361 9.67 26.48 10.46
N HIS A 362 9.89 27.18 11.58
CA HIS A 362 9.70 28.63 11.69
C HIS A 362 11.04 29.39 11.73
N CYS A 363 12.14 28.69 11.99
CA CYS A 363 13.49 29.24 11.98
C CYS A 363 14.55 28.18 11.63
N ASP A 364 15.81 28.62 11.52
CA ASP A 364 16.96 27.74 11.25
C ASP A 364 17.12 26.64 12.31
N GLN A 365 16.83 26.95 13.58
CA GLN A 365 16.95 26.00 14.69
C GLN A 365 15.94 24.85 14.59
N ASP A 366 14.69 25.16 14.24
CA ASP A 366 13.65 24.13 14.01
C ASP A 366 14.07 23.21 12.85
N LEU A 367 14.55 23.81 11.76
CA LEU A 367 14.99 23.08 10.57
C LEU A 367 16.14 22.13 10.90
N GLU A 368 17.14 22.60 11.64
CA GLU A 368 18.27 21.77 12.08
C GLU A 368 17.81 20.60 12.97
N GLN A 369 16.89 20.86 13.90
CA GLN A 369 16.33 19.79 14.74
C GLN A 369 15.61 18.74 13.88
N TYR A 370 14.71 19.16 12.99
CA TYR A 370 13.93 18.23 12.16
C TYR A 370 14.81 17.42 11.20
N LEU A 371 15.84 18.04 10.60
CA LEU A 371 16.77 17.34 9.72
C LEU A 371 17.67 16.36 10.49
N ASN A 372 18.08 16.71 11.72
CA ASN A 372 18.84 15.82 12.59
C ASN A 372 18.00 14.62 13.09
N GLU A 373 16.70 14.81 13.31
CA GLU A 373 15.77 13.72 13.62
C GLU A 373 15.52 12.83 12.40
N ALA A 374 15.30 13.42 11.21
CA ALA A 374 15.09 12.68 9.97
C ALA A 374 16.33 11.87 9.55
N SER A 375 17.55 12.44 9.71
CA SER A 375 18.80 11.75 9.36
C SER A 375 19.15 10.57 10.28
N LYS A 376 18.60 10.52 11.51
CA LYS A 376 18.70 9.33 12.39
C LYS A 376 17.85 8.17 11.87
N VAL A 377 16.80 8.46 11.09
CA VAL A 377 15.89 7.46 10.51
C VAL A 377 16.39 7.01 9.13
N SER A 378 16.97 7.89 8.33
CA SER A 378 17.75 7.50 7.14
C SER A 378 18.77 8.57 6.75
N LYS A 379 20.04 8.16 6.60
CA LYS A 379 21.15 9.07 6.24
C LYS A 379 21.27 9.36 4.75
N GLU A 380 20.57 8.62 3.90
CA GLU A 380 20.79 8.60 2.45
C GLU A 380 19.65 9.22 1.63
N HIS A 381 18.58 9.69 2.28
CA HIS A 381 17.43 10.22 1.56
C HIS A 381 17.39 11.75 1.54
N PRO A 382 17.10 12.36 0.37
CA PRO A 382 16.87 13.78 0.28
C PRO A 382 15.68 14.22 1.13
N VAL A 383 15.62 15.50 1.47
CA VAL A 383 14.48 16.14 2.12
C VAL A 383 13.89 17.18 1.19
N VAL A 384 12.57 17.19 1.12
CA VAL A 384 11.82 18.07 0.26
C VAL A 384 11.29 19.23 1.10
N ILE A 385 11.70 20.46 0.75
CA ILE A 385 11.29 21.68 1.46
C ILE A 385 10.45 22.54 0.53
N SER A 386 9.36 23.09 1.05
CA SER A 386 8.52 24.06 0.35
C SER A 386 8.11 25.22 1.22
N LYS A 387 7.88 26.39 0.60
CA LYS A 387 7.30 27.54 1.29
C LYS A 387 5.94 27.15 1.87
N PHE A 388 5.74 27.39 3.17
CA PHE A 388 4.45 27.24 3.82
C PHE A 388 3.67 28.55 3.69
N LEU A 389 2.46 28.48 3.17
CA LEU A 389 1.57 29.63 3.00
C LEU A 389 0.67 29.71 4.24
N GLN A 390 0.82 30.80 4.99
CA GLN A 390 0.04 31.04 6.21
C GLN A 390 -1.28 31.72 5.86
N GLU A 391 -2.31 31.48 6.68
CA GLU A 391 -3.63 32.11 6.54
C GLU A 391 -4.27 31.90 5.16
N ALA A 392 -3.87 30.82 4.49
CA ALA A 392 -4.41 30.45 3.21
C ALA A 392 -5.54 29.44 3.39
N LYS A 393 -6.56 29.53 2.53
CA LYS A 393 -7.63 28.54 2.49
C LYS A 393 -7.13 27.28 1.82
N GLU A 394 -7.74 26.15 2.13
CA GLU A 394 -7.47 24.90 1.41
C GLU A 394 -8.76 24.44 0.72
N ILE A 395 -8.65 24.09 -0.55
CA ILE A 395 -9.78 23.71 -1.41
C ILE A 395 -9.52 22.32 -1.96
N ASP A 396 -10.49 21.42 -1.77
CA ASP A 396 -10.52 20.10 -2.38
C ASP A 396 -11.41 20.12 -3.62
N VAL A 397 -10.91 19.55 -4.71
CA VAL A 397 -11.66 19.41 -5.97
C VAL A 397 -11.62 17.95 -6.40
N ASP A 398 -12.79 17.32 -6.37
CA ASP A 398 -12.99 15.98 -6.90
C ASP A 398 -13.64 16.06 -8.27
N ALA A 399 -13.08 15.36 -9.25
CA ALA A 399 -13.58 15.38 -10.61
C ALA A 399 -13.45 14.02 -11.30
N VAL A 400 -14.29 13.81 -12.31
CA VAL A 400 -14.15 12.71 -13.25
C VAL A 400 -13.92 13.29 -14.63
N ALA A 401 -12.91 12.78 -15.32
CA ALA A 401 -12.59 13.14 -16.69
C ALA A 401 -12.59 11.93 -17.61
N ALA A 402 -12.73 12.18 -18.91
CA ALA A 402 -12.49 11.20 -19.97
C ALA A 402 -11.63 11.86 -21.04
N ASP A 403 -10.52 11.22 -21.42
CA ASP A 403 -9.55 11.73 -22.40
C ASP A 403 -9.10 13.17 -22.06
N GLY A 404 -8.90 13.44 -20.77
CA GLY A 404 -8.51 14.76 -20.25
C GLY A 404 -9.61 15.82 -20.19
N GLU A 405 -10.84 15.51 -20.60
CA GLU A 405 -11.99 16.40 -20.51
C GLU A 405 -12.85 16.13 -19.28
N ILE A 406 -13.10 17.16 -18.46
CA ILE A 406 -13.91 17.03 -17.24
C ILE A 406 -15.39 16.77 -17.58
N LEU A 407 -15.94 15.69 -17.03
CA LEU A 407 -17.35 15.31 -17.13
C LEU A 407 -18.18 15.83 -15.94
N CYS A 408 -17.63 15.70 -14.73
CA CYS A 408 -18.25 16.24 -13.52
C CYS A 408 -17.17 16.67 -12.52
N MET A 409 -17.51 17.61 -11.65
CA MET A 409 -16.61 18.17 -10.65
C MET A 409 -17.41 18.65 -9.44
N ALA A 410 -16.88 18.41 -8.25
CA ALA A 410 -17.32 18.99 -6.99
C ALA A 410 -16.16 19.79 -6.38
N VAL A 411 -16.46 20.99 -5.91
CA VAL A 411 -15.49 21.85 -5.21
C VAL A 411 -15.94 21.95 -3.76
N SER A 412 -15.00 21.75 -2.85
CA SER A 412 -15.22 21.73 -1.41
C SER A 412 -14.23 22.67 -0.73
N GLU A 413 -14.73 23.51 0.17
CA GLU A 413 -13.91 24.43 0.96
C GLU A 413 -13.64 23.83 2.33
N HIS A 414 -12.39 23.90 2.79
CA HIS A 414 -12.03 23.55 4.16
C HIS A 414 -12.45 24.66 5.12
N VAL A 415 -12.97 24.30 6.30
CA VAL A 415 -13.23 25.25 7.39
C VAL A 415 -11.91 25.71 8.01
N GLU A 416 -10.97 24.79 8.16
CA GLU A 416 -9.62 25.03 8.64
C GLU A 416 -8.73 25.62 7.53
N ASN A 417 -7.71 26.40 7.93
CA ASN A 417 -6.72 26.92 6.99
C ASN A 417 -5.71 25.84 6.60
N ALA A 418 -5.05 26.07 5.46
CA ALA A 418 -3.98 25.24 4.96
C ALA A 418 -2.91 24.96 6.04
N GLY A 419 -2.60 23.68 6.22
CA GLY A 419 -1.71 23.19 7.28
C GLY A 419 -2.37 22.22 8.26
N VAL A 420 -3.70 22.21 8.34
CA VAL A 420 -4.44 21.05 8.83
C VAL A 420 -4.56 20.07 7.68
N HIS A 421 -4.27 18.79 7.91
CA HIS A 421 -4.34 17.78 6.85
C HIS A 421 -5.79 17.61 6.37
N SER A 422 -6.04 17.51 5.06
CA SER A 422 -7.40 17.42 4.50
C SER A 422 -8.26 16.31 5.13
N GLY A 423 -7.66 15.16 5.42
CA GLY A 423 -8.34 14.06 6.12
C GLY A 423 -8.78 14.35 7.57
N ASP A 424 -8.25 15.40 8.20
CA ASP A 424 -8.64 15.90 9.52
C ASP A 424 -9.47 17.20 9.43
N ALA A 425 -9.62 17.77 8.23
CA ALA A 425 -10.32 19.02 8.00
C ALA A 425 -11.83 18.79 7.80
N THR A 426 -12.62 19.82 8.13
CA THR A 426 -14.06 19.84 7.89
C THR A 426 -14.32 20.44 6.51
N LEU A 427 -15.01 19.69 5.65
CA LEU A 427 -15.34 20.12 4.28
C LEU A 427 -16.75 20.71 4.18
N VAL A 428 -16.90 21.78 3.40
CA VAL A 428 -18.19 22.38 3.04
C VAL A 428 -18.37 22.37 1.52
N THR A 429 -19.47 21.74 1.07
CA THR A 429 -19.81 21.57 -0.35
C THR A 429 -21.26 22.01 -0.58
N PRO A 430 -21.55 23.01 -1.45
CA PRO A 430 -20.59 23.84 -2.19
C PRO A 430 -19.83 24.81 -1.27
N PRO A 431 -18.69 25.39 -1.72
CA PRO A 431 -17.94 26.37 -0.96
C PRO A 431 -18.81 27.57 -0.58
N GLN A 432 -18.60 28.14 0.61
CA GLN A 432 -19.43 29.22 1.15
C GLN A 432 -18.74 30.58 1.09
N ASP A 433 -17.41 30.61 1.14
CA ASP A 433 -16.62 31.84 1.22
C ASP A 433 -15.56 31.90 0.10
N LEU A 434 -15.97 31.46 -1.10
CA LEU A 434 -15.26 31.65 -2.36
C LEU A 434 -16.05 32.56 -3.30
N ASN A 435 -15.37 33.53 -3.89
CA ASN A 435 -15.95 34.38 -4.93
C ASN A 435 -16.00 33.63 -6.29
N ALA A 436 -16.83 34.13 -7.21
CA ALA A 436 -17.04 33.50 -8.50
C ALA A 436 -15.78 33.47 -9.38
N GLU A 437 -14.92 34.49 -9.28
CA GLU A 437 -13.68 34.57 -10.05
C GLU A 437 -12.69 33.46 -9.64
N THR A 438 -12.50 33.26 -8.34
CA THR A 438 -11.68 32.17 -7.78
C THR A 438 -12.26 30.81 -8.20
N LEU A 439 -13.58 30.63 -8.13
CA LEU A 439 -14.21 29.38 -8.55
C LEU A 439 -14.01 29.08 -10.05
N ASP A 440 -14.02 30.12 -10.89
CA ASP A 440 -13.74 29.95 -12.32
C ASP A 440 -12.26 29.67 -12.60
N GLN A 441 -11.34 30.27 -11.83
CA GLN A 441 -9.92 29.90 -11.89
C GLN A 441 -9.69 28.45 -11.47
N ILE A 442 -10.34 27.97 -10.40
CA ILE A 442 -10.28 26.57 -9.95
C ILE A 442 -10.71 25.63 -11.09
N LYS A 443 -11.82 25.92 -11.77
CA LYS A 443 -12.28 25.15 -12.94
C LYS A 443 -11.27 25.14 -14.07
N VAL A 444 -10.60 26.27 -14.33
CA VAL A 444 -9.57 26.34 -15.38
C VAL A 444 -8.38 25.46 -15.01
N ILE A 445 -7.87 25.57 -13.78
CA ILE A 445 -6.76 24.74 -13.29
C ILE A 445 -7.13 23.26 -13.37
N ALA A 446 -8.33 22.88 -12.91
CA ALA A 446 -8.79 21.50 -12.98
C ALA A 446 -8.81 20.95 -14.41
N ARG A 447 -9.32 21.73 -15.38
CA ARG A 447 -9.31 21.33 -16.80
C ARG A 447 -7.89 21.21 -17.36
N ASP A 448 -7.01 22.13 -17.02
CA ASP A 448 -5.62 22.07 -17.47
C ASP A 448 -4.87 20.86 -16.89
N ILE A 449 -5.11 20.52 -15.62
CA ILE A 449 -4.53 19.33 -14.98
C ILE A 449 -5.08 18.06 -15.61
N ALA A 450 -6.40 17.97 -15.79
CA ALA A 450 -7.05 16.82 -16.43
C ALA A 450 -6.47 16.58 -17.84
N ALA A 451 -6.34 17.62 -18.65
CA ALA A 451 -5.77 17.53 -19.99
C ALA A 451 -4.27 17.24 -20.00
N LEU A 452 -3.50 17.78 -19.04
CA LEU A 452 -2.05 17.54 -18.94
C LEU A 452 -1.72 16.08 -18.58
N LEU A 453 -2.54 15.49 -17.72
CA LEU A 453 -2.39 14.11 -17.25
C LEU A 453 -3.18 13.11 -18.10
N ASP A 454 -3.91 13.57 -19.12
CA ASP A 454 -4.79 12.73 -19.95
C ASP A 454 -5.71 11.86 -19.08
N VAL A 455 -6.34 12.49 -18.08
CA VAL A 455 -7.10 11.78 -17.04
C VAL A 455 -8.31 11.11 -17.66
N THR A 456 -8.47 9.82 -17.38
CA THR A 456 -9.65 9.03 -17.75
C THR A 456 -10.12 8.25 -16.54
N GLY A 457 -11.08 8.80 -15.81
CA GLY A 457 -11.53 8.28 -14.52
C GLY A 457 -11.53 9.37 -13.44
N PRO A 458 -11.63 8.98 -12.17
CA PRO A 458 -11.64 9.91 -11.05
C PRO A 458 -10.23 10.49 -10.81
N PHE A 459 -10.18 11.75 -10.39
CA PHE A 459 -9.00 12.37 -9.82
C PHE A 459 -9.40 13.40 -8.77
N ASN A 460 -8.47 13.67 -7.86
CA ASN A 460 -8.58 14.70 -6.85
C ASN A 460 -7.44 15.72 -7.05
N MET A 461 -7.68 16.97 -6.69
CA MET A 461 -6.65 17.99 -6.59
C MET A 461 -6.92 18.91 -5.40
N GLN A 462 -5.83 19.37 -4.79
CA GLN A 462 -5.84 20.28 -3.66
C GLN A 462 -5.21 21.63 -4.05
N LEU A 463 -5.87 22.71 -3.69
CA LEU A 463 -5.47 24.08 -3.99
C LEU A 463 -5.39 24.92 -2.72
N ILE A 464 -4.57 25.97 -2.79
CA ILE A 464 -4.35 26.97 -1.73
C ILE A 464 -4.63 28.37 -2.27
#